data_AF-A0A6L9SJ61-F1
#
_entry.id   AF-A0A6L9SJ61-F1
#
_cell.length_a   1.000
_cell.length_b   1.000
_cell.length_c   1.000
_cell.angle_alpha   90.00
_cell.angle_beta   90.00
_cell.angle_gamma   90.00
#
_symmetry.space_group_name_H-M   'P 1'
#
loop_
_entity.id
_entity.type
_entity.pdbx_description
1 polymer ?
#
loop_
_entity_poly.entity_id
_entity_poly.type
_entity_poly.pdbx_seq_one_letter_code
_entity_poly.pdbx_strand_id
1 'polypeptide(L)'
;MRPLGPDADGQWVRRWTSPEWTQTADDWVGRRLAEHDRRIIGEPVTYRARLWSVVRCYPSTEGLVWFKENNPGFRFEAGLLATLAQCAPDDVVVPIVVDRERGWIRTNDQEAMLSRAEVADQPTRRIVVCALARLQCAFLGRLELTEHPGSSHFHPAQPATAYALAPGDGRRCRRSIRYDPNRTCWKRLIARLSVPTGTFAVMSNQSSPHDAAFRRILGEPANAASQLRATLPAALADRLDLDRLVPASTSFIDPALRWRHSDLLFTAPLDGHEAFVYVLVEHQGSTDALMPFRMLLYVVRIWERYLTEHPEATRLPAVIPLVVHHNRRPWSGPTEVLDLLDVDPATAEAAGEYLPRFRFLLDEHALRSRPLTPQARITLLLLKIAAGNARLADDLKTWADDLRAILDRSGGADDFVTLLTYIETVGEAPTDELHDLFARLGPDAEEAYVTTAEMLRAEGEARGRAEGEARGRAETLLQLLTLKFGPLPQTTLDVVRSASTAQLEAWTARVLTADTLDHVLH
;
A
#
# COMPACT_ATOMS: atom_id res chain seq x y z
N MET A 1 -15.78 -26.21 18.25
CA MET A 1 -15.11 -25.94 16.96
C MET A 1 -15.83 -24.81 16.25
N ARG A 2 -15.12 -23.77 15.83
CA ARG A 2 -15.62 -22.92 14.73
C ARG A 2 -15.51 -23.74 13.44
N PRO A 3 -16.48 -23.69 12.52
CA PRO A 3 -16.28 -24.27 11.19
C PRO A 3 -15.04 -23.66 10.55
N LEU A 4 -14.25 -24.47 9.84
CA LEU A 4 -13.24 -23.93 8.93
C LEU A 4 -13.96 -23.00 7.93
N GLY A 5 -13.27 -21.93 7.51
CA GLY A 5 -13.88 -20.98 6.58
C GLY A 5 -14.05 -21.59 5.19
N PRO A 6 -14.76 -20.91 4.28
CA PRO A 6 -14.92 -21.37 2.89
C PRO A 6 -13.58 -21.58 2.16
N ASP A 7 -12.53 -20.85 2.55
CA ASP A 7 -11.14 -20.95 2.04
C ASP A 7 -10.39 -22.25 2.47
N ALA A 8 -11.11 -23.36 2.67
CA ALA A 8 -10.57 -24.62 3.20
C ALA A 8 -9.87 -25.51 2.15
N ASP A 9 -9.68 -25.00 0.93
CA ASP A 9 -9.02 -25.70 -0.17
C ASP A 9 -7.66 -25.06 -0.48
N GLY A 10 -6.65 -25.89 -0.77
CA GLY A 10 -5.28 -25.46 -1.08
C GLY A 10 -4.21 -26.34 -0.45
N GLN A 11 -3.01 -26.36 -1.03
CA GLN A 11 -1.95 -27.28 -0.59
C GLN A 11 -1.54 -27.08 0.88
N TRP A 12 -1.52 -25.82 1.35
CA TRP A 12 -1.15 -25.48 2.72
C TRP A 12 -2.26 -25.81 3.71
N VAL A 13 -3.52 -25.56 3.35
CA VAL A 13 -4.65 -25.95 4.20
C VAL A 13 -4.70 -27.47 4.31
N ARG A 14 -4.55 -28.21 3.20
CA ARG A 14 -4.48 -29.69 3.21
C ARG A 14 -3.35 -30.21 4.09
N ARG A 15 -2.16 -29.59 4.03
CA ARG A 15 -1.03 -29.89 4.93
C ARG A 15 -1.42 -29.65 6.39
N TRP A 16 -1.95 -28.48 6.73
CA TRP A 16 -2.26 -28.09 8.10
C TRP A 16 -3.49 -28.79 8.69
N THR A 17 -4.32 -29.42 7.86
CA THR A 17 -5.39 -30.31 8.30
C THR A 17 -4.97 -31.78 8.27
N SER A 18 -3.74 -32.10 7.86
CA SER A 18 -3.27 -33.49 7.78
C SER A 18 -2.99 -34.06 9.17
N PRO A 19 -3.19 -35.37 9.38
CA PRO A 19 -2.83 -36.04 10.63
C PRO A 19 -1.34 -35.94 10.96
N GLU A 20 -0.47 -36.04 9.95
CA GLU A 20 0.99 -36.02 10.11
C GLU A 20 1.47 -34.66 10.62
N TRP A 21 0.96 -33.58 10.01
CA TRP A 21 1.28 -32.23 10.45
C TRP A 21 0.73 -31.96 11.85
N THR A 22 -0.51 -32.40 12.10
CA THR A 22 -1.16 -32.26 13.42
C THR A 22 -0.30 -32.90 14.51
N GLN A 23 0.14 -34.14 14.31
CA GLN A 23 1.02 -34.83 15.26
C GLN A 23 2.33 -34.05 15.47
N THR A 24 2.93 -33.56 14.39
CA THR A 24 4.20 -32.82 14.46
C THR A 24 4.06 -31.52 15.27
N ALA A 25 2.96 -30.79 15.07
CA ALA A 25 2.66 -29.57 15.81
C ALA A 25 2.39 -29.86 17.30
N ASP A 26 1.59 -30.89 17.59
CA ASP A 26 1.24 -31.30 18.94
C ASP A 26 2.48 -31.77 19.73
N ASP A 27 3.36 -32.55 19.12
CA ASP A 27 4.62 -33.00 19.73
C ASP A 27 5.57 -31.85 20.02
N TRP A 28 5.63 -30.84 19.14
CA TRP A 28 6.46 -29.67 19.36
C TRP A 28 5.91 -28.80 20.50
N VAL A 29 4.60 -28.50 20.49
CA VAL A 29 3.97 -27.72 21.57
C VAL A 29 4.08 -28.47 22.91
N GLY A 30 3.85 -29.80 22.90
CA GLY A 30 3.97 -30.65 24.07
C GLY A 30 5.38 -30.66 24.67
N ARG A 31 6.42 -30.83 23.85
CA ARG A 31 7.82 -30.76 24.31
C ARG A 31 8.17 -29.38 24.90
N ARG A 32 7.74 -28.30 24.25
CA ARG A 32 7.98 -26.93 24.74
C ARG A 32 7.23 -26.59 26.02
N LEU A 33 6.09 -27.23 26.27
CA LEU A 33 5.39 -27.12 27.56
C LEU A 33 6.14 -27.90 28.65
N ALA A 34 6.61 -29.11 28.33
CA ALA A 34 7.33 -29.96 29.28
C ALA A 34 8.65 -29.35 29.76
N GLU A 35 9.33 -28.51 28.95
CA GLU A 35 10.54 -27.76 29.34
C GLU A 35 10.35 -26.89 30.60
N HIS A 36 9.10 -26.57 30.96
CA HIS A 36 8.76 -25.76 32.14
C HIS A 36 7.75 -26.45 33.06
N ASP A 37 7.75 -27.79 33.10
CA ASP A 37 6.82 -28.61 33.91
C ASP A 37 5.33 -28.37 33.60
N ARG A 38 5.01 -27.92 32.37
CA ARG A 38 3.64 -27.70 31.90
C ARG A 38 3.22 -28.84 30.96
N ARG A 39 1.91 -29.06 30.83
CA ARG A 39 1.37 -30.07 29.91
C ARG A 39 0.05 -29.65 29.28
N ILE A 40 -0.25 -30.23 28.13
CA ILE A 40 -1.57 -30.17 27.49
C ILE A 40 -2.53 -31.00 28.34
N ILE A 41 -3.70 -30.45 28.69
CA ILE A 41 -4.69 -31.09 29.58
C ILE A 41 -6.06 -31.30 28.92
N GLY A 42 -6.20 -30.94 27.65
CA GLY A 42 -7.43 -31.11 26.88
C GLY A 42 -7.14 -31.28 25.40
N GLU A 43 -8.20 -31.47 24.61
CA GLU A 43 -8.10 -31.66 23.17
C GLU A 43 -7.67 -30.36 22.48
N PRO A 44 -6.55 -30.33 21.75
CA PRO A 44 -6.16 -29.20 20.93
C PRO A 44 -7.18 -28.93 19.82
N VAL A 45 -7.41 -27.67 19.50
CA VAL A 45 -8.37 -27.27 18.46
C VAL A 45 -7.67 -26.42 17.41
N THR A 46 -7.82 -26.78 16.13
CA THR A 46 -7.51 -25.87 15.03
C THR A 46 -8.55 -24.74 15.01
N TYR A 47 -8.13 -23.57 15.50
CA TYR A 47 -9.00 -22.40 15.59
C TYR A 47 -9.24 -21.78 14.20
N ARG A 48 -8.20 -21.75 13.38
CA ARG A 48 -8.25 -21.23 12.01
C ARG A 48 -7.17 -21.89 11.16
N ALA A 49 -7.52 -22.31 9.95
CA ALA A 49 -6.57 -22.58 8.87
C ALA A 49 -6.98 -21.76 7.65
N ARG A 50 -6.03 -21.05 7.04
CA ARG A 50 -6.17 -20.19 5.85
C ARG A 50 -4.89 -20.26 5.07
N LEU A 51 -4.89 -19.99 3.76
CA LEU A 51 -3.71 -20.10 2.88
C LEU A 51 -2.40 -19.50 3.46
N TRP A 52 -2.48 -18.38 4.18
CA TRP A 52 -1.31 -17.70 4.74
C TRP A 52 -0.85 -18.24 6.10
N SER A 53 -1.74 -18.86 6.89
CA SER A 53 -1.39 -19.38 8.21
C SER A 53 -2.42 -20.35 8.81
N VAL A 54 -1.94 -21.21 9.70
CA VAL A 54 -2.77 -21.99 10.62
C VAL A 54 -2.54 -21.53 12.05
N VAL A 55 -3.62 -21.49 12.82
CA VAL A 55 -3.66 -21.15 14.24
C VAL A 55 -4.36 -22.27 14.99
N ARG A 56 -3.66 -22.84 15.98
CA ARG A 56 -4.15 -23.88 16.89
C ARG A 56 -4.16 -23.37 18.32
N CYS A 57 -5.11 -23.84 19.10
CA CYS A 57 -5.28 -23.54 20.51
C CYS A 57 -5.13 -24.81 21.34
N TYR A 58 -4.36 -24.73 22.42
CA TYR A 58 -4.00 -25.85 23.29
C TYR A 58 -4.43 -25.54 24.73
N PRO A 59 -5.39 -26.29 25.29
CA PRO A 59 -5.66 -26.24 26.74
C PRO A 59 -4.46 -26.80 27.50
N SER A 60 -3.86 -26.01 28.38
CA SER A 60 -2.70 -26.40 29.17
C SER A 60 -2.90 -26.17 30.67
N THR A 61 -1.97 -26.65 31.49
CA THR A 61 -1.96 -26.45 32.96
C THR A 61 -1.95 -24.98 33.40
N GLU A 62 -1.63 -24.03 32.51
CA GLU A 62 -1.61 -22.59 32.81
C GLU A 62 -2.67 -21.78 32.04
N GLY A 63 -3.62 -22.46 31.39
CA GLY A 63 -4.60 -21.82 30.52
C GLY A 63 -4.33 -22.08 29.05
N LEU A 64 -4.89 -21.23 28.18
CA LEU A 64 -4.82 -21.42 26.73
C LEU A 64 -3.47 -21.00 26.17
N VAL A 65 -2.90 -21.86 25.33
CA VAL A 65 -1.68 -21.57 24.57
C VAL A 65 -2.00 -21.60 23.09
N TRP A 66 -1.48 -20.62 22.36
CA TRP A 66 -1.72 -20.49 20.93
C TRP A 66 -0.46 -20.82 20.15
N PHE A 67 -0.64 -21.62 19.11
CA PHE A 67 0.37 -21.97 18.13
C PHE A 67 -0.02 -21.39 16.77
N LYS A 68 0.94 -20.82 16.07
CA LYS A 68 0.78 -20.34 14.71
C LYS A 68 1.92 -20.84 13.82
N GLU A 69 1.57 -21.35 12.65
CA GLU A 69 2.52 -21.58 11.55
C GLU A 69 2.08 -20.75 10.35
N ASN A 70 3.04 -20.08 9.73
CA ASN A 70 2.85 -19.36 8.48
C ASN A 70 3.27 -20.20 7.28
N ASN A 71 2.68 -19.91 6.12
CA ASN A 71 3.23 -20.43 4.87
C ASN A 71 4.65 -19.87 4.61
N PRO A 72 5.40 -20.42 3.64
CA PRO A 72 6.77 -19.96 3.36
C PRO A 72 6.90 -18.46 3.03
N GLY A 73 5.89 -17.86 2.38
CA GLY A 73 5.88 -16.42 2.05
C GLY A 73 5.78 -15.52 3.28
N PHE A 74 5.11 -15.96 4.34
CA PHE A 74 4.97 -15.23 5.61
C PHE A 74 5.88 -15.75 6.73
N ARG A 75 6.85 -16.61 6.42
CA ARG A 75 7.74 -17.24 7.41
C ARG A 75 8.52 -16.20 8.25
N PHE A 76 8.84 -15.06 7.65
CA PHE A 76 9.55 -13.96 8.30
C PHE A 76 8.83 -13.40 9.55
N GLU A 77 7.49 -13.52 9.62
CA GLU A 77 6.68 -12.98 10.72
C GLU A 77 7.15 -13.48 12.08
N ALA A 78 7.56 -14.73 12.16
CA ALA A 78 8.04 -15.36 13.39
C ALA A 78 9.28 -14.64 13.93
N GLY A 79 10.25 -14.37 13.04
CA GLY A 79 11.44 -13.61 13.37
C GLY A 79 11.14 -12.15 13.68
N LEU A 80 10.29 -11.52 12.88
CA LEU A 80 9.89 -10.13 13.05
C LEU A 80 9.18 -9.92 14.40
N LEU A 81 8.18 -10.73 14.74
CA LEU A 81 7.45 -10.63 16.01
C LEU A 81 8.38 -10.78 17.22
N ALA A 82 9.36 -11.69 17.14
CA ALA A 82 10.37 -11.83 18.19
C ALA A 82 11.20 -10.55 18.36
N THR A 83 11.60 -9.90 17.26
CA THR A 83 12.32 -8.62 17.29
C THR A 83 11.43 -7.50 17.84
N LEU A 84 10.17 -7.41 17.38
CA LEU A 84 9.22 -6.41 17.86
C LEU A 84 8.99 -6.53 19.37
N ALA A 85 8.86 -7.75 19.88
CA ALA A 85 8.65 -8.03 21.30
C ALA A 85 9.85 -7.60 22.17
N GLN A 86 11.07 -7.54 21.64
CA GLN A 86 12.24 -7.04 22.37
C GLN A 86 12.20 -5.52 22.54
N CYS A 87 11.65 -4.80 21.56
CA CYS A 87 11.66 -3.34 21.55
C CYS A 87 10.39 -2.70 22.14
N ALA A 88 9.24 -3.36 21.97
CA ALA A 88 7.93 -2.84 22.39
C ALA A 88 7.03 -3.95 22.96
N PRO A 89 7.45 -4.66 24.01
CA PRO A 89 6.71 -5.81 24.57
C PRO A 89 5.30 -5.48 25.06
N ASP A 90 5.03 -4.21 25.39
CA ASP A 90 3.71 -3.76 25.86
C ASP A 90 2.73 -3.46 24.71
N ASP A 91 3.23 -3.33 23.48
CA ASP A 91 2.44 -2.95 22.30
C ASP A 91 2.31 -4.09 21.27
N VAL A 92 2.97 -5.24 21.48
CA VAL A 92 2.86 -6.43 20.63
C VAL A 92 2.66 -7.72 21.42
N VAL A 93 2.18 -8.75 20.73
CA VAL A 93 2.13 -10.10 21.29
C VAL A 93 3.54 -10.60 21.54
N VAL A 94 3.89 -10.87 22.79
CA VAL A 94 5.19 -11.41 23.17
C VAL A 94 5.19 -12.93 22.94
N PRO A 95 5.99 -13.45 22.00
CA PRO A 95 6.07 -14.89 21.78
C PRO A 95 6.84 -15.54 22.93
N ILE A 96 6.34 -16.69 23.39
CA ILE A 96 7.03 -17.50 24.39
C ILE A 96 8.21 -18.23 23.76
N VAL A 97 8.02 -18.74 22.54
CA VAL A 97 9.06 -19.38 21.74
C VAL A 97 8.77 -19.21 20.27
N VAL A 98 9.84 -19.11 19.48
CA VAL A 98 9.81 -18.93 18.04
C VAL A 98 10.77 -19.93 17.39
N ASP A 99 10.31 -20.60 16.34
CA ASP A 99 11.16 -21.34 15.40
C ASP A 99 11.21 -20.55 14.08
N ARG A 100 12.33 -19.85 13.84
CA ARG A 100 12.49 -18.96 12.69
C ARG A 100 12.57 -19.72 11.36
N GLU A 101 13.12 -20.93 11.36
CA GLU A 101 13.27 -21.73 10.14
C GLU A 101 11.93 -22.29 9.67
N ARG A 102 11.07 -22.67 10.62
CA ARG A 102 9.73 -23.19 10.33
C ARG A 102 8.65 -22.12 10.28
N GLY A 103 8.94 -20.92 10.79
CA GLY A 103 7.95 -19.85 10.92
C GLY A 103 6.92 -20.15 12.02
N TRP A 104 7.32 -20.87 13.07
CA TRP A 104 6.41 -21.27 14.15
C TRP A 104 6.49 -20.31 15.31
N ILE A 105 5.33 -19.97 15.84
CA ILE A 105 5.18 -19.00 16.93
C ILE A 105 4.28 -19.64 18.00
N ARG A 106 4.72 -19.59 19.25
CA ARG A 106 3.89 -19.93 20.41
C ARG A 106 3.66 -18.69 21.27
N THR A 107 2.42 -18.44 21.66
CA THR A 107 2.03 -17.27 22.46
C THR A 107 1.10 -17.70 23.60
N ASN A 108 1.06 -16.90 24.66
CA ASN A 108 0.02 -17.03 25.69
C ASN A 108 -1.31 -16.54 25.12
N ASP A 109 -2.41 -16.89 25.77
CA ASP A 109 -3.70 -16.29 25.49
C ASP A 109 -3.64 -14.76 25.57
N GLN A 110 -4.21 -14.09 24.57
CA GLN A 110 -4.20 -12.62 24.42
C GLN A 110 -5.56 -12.01 24.74
N GLU A 111 -6.39 -12.75 25.48
CA GLU A 111 -7.76 -12.40 25.84
C GLU A 111 -8.65 -12.08 24.61
N ALA A 112 -9.63 -11.20 24.78
CA ALA A 112 -10.61 -10.89 23.76
C ALA A 112 -9.98 -10.10 22.60
N MET A 113 -10.10 -10.64 21.39
CA MET A 113 -9.72 -9.95 20.17
C MET A 113 -10.72 -8.81 19.88
N LEU A 114 -10.20 -7.59 19.69
CA LEU A 114 -11.01 -6.47 19.24
C LEU A 114 -11.63 -6.78 17.86
N SER A 115 -12.95 -6.74 17.81
CA SER A 115 -13.74 -6.85 16.59
C SER A 115 -13.78 -5.53 15.83
N ARG A 116 -14.12 -5.61 14.55
CA ARG A 116 -14.30 -4.41 13.70
C ARG A 116 -15.35 -3.44 14.26
N ALA A 117 -16.36 -3.95 14.97
CA ALA A 117 -17.38 -3.14 15.63
C ALA A 117 -16.81 -2.38 16.85
N GLU A 118 -15.94 -3.00 17.63
CA GLU A 118 -15.31 -2.36 18.80
C GLU A 118 -14.30 -1.28 18.39
N VAL A 119 -13.59 -1.45 17.28
CA VAL A 119 -12.65 -0.42 16.75
C VAL A 119 -13.37 0.73 16.03
N ALA A 120 -14.69 0.61 15.81
CA ALA A 120 -15.49 1.70 15.23
C ALA A 120 -15.65 2.88 16.20
N ASP A 121 -15.63 2.61 17.50
CA ASP A 121 -15.67 3.60 18.59
C ASP A 121 -14.40 4.49 18.62
N GLN A 122 -14.57 5.80 18.83
CA GLN A 122 -13.49 6.80 18.78
C GLN A 122 -12.46 6.62 19.92
N PRO A 123 -12.87 6.44 21.20
CA PRO A 123 -11.99 6.05 22.29
C PRO A 123 -11.11 4.82 22.00
N THR A 124 -11.69 3.72 21.54
CA THR A 124 -10.97 2.47 21.23
C THR A 124 -10.03 2.68 20.04
N ARG A 125 -10.46 3.40 19.01
CA ARG A 125 -9.59 3.78 17.88
C ARG A 125 -8.41 4.63 18.31
N ARG A 126 -8.60 5.56 19.26
CA ARG A 126 -7.50 6.37 19.82
C ARG A 126 -6.49 5.48 20.53
N ILE A 127 -6.93 4.46 21.26
CA ILE A 127 -6.03 3.48 21.90
C ILE A 127 -5.20 2.75 20.83
N VAL A 128 -5.84 2.23 19.78
CA VAL A 128 -5.18 1.51 18.69
C VAL A 128 -4.19 2.41 17.93
N VAL A 129 -4.59 3.62 17.55
CA VAL A 129 -3.72 4.57 16.84
C VAL A 129 -2.54 5.00 17.71
N CYS A 130 -2.76 5.25 19.00
CA CYS A 130 -1.67 5.57 19.92
C CYS A 130 -0.70 4.40 20.10
N ALA A 131 -1.19 3.16 20.19
CA ALA A 131 -0.35 1.96 20.25
C ALA A 131 0.50 1.81 18.97
N LEU A 132 -0.12 1.97 17.79
CA LEU A 132 0.59 1.96 16.51
C LEU A 132 1.65 3.06 16.41
N ALA A 133 1.35 4.27 16.88
CA ALA A 133 2.30 5.38 16.88
C ALA A 133 3.48 5.12 17.84
N ARG A 134 3.22 4.57 19.04
CA ARG A 134 4.28 4.14 19.96
C ARG A 134 5.17 3.08 19.35
N LEU A 135 4.54 2.09 18.71
CA LEU A 135 5.22 1.04 17.97
C LEU A 135 6.15 1.66 16.91
N GLN A 136 5.62 2.47 15.99
CA GLN A 136 6.41 3.13 14.94
C GLN A 136 7.60 3.96 15.50
N CYS A 137 7.37 4.71 16.58
CA CYS A 137 8.43 5.47 17.25
C CYS A 137 9.50 4.57 17.89
N ALA A 138 9.12 3.42 18.43
CA ALA A 138 10.04 2.47 19.03
C ALA A 138 10.99 1.83 18.00
N PHE A 139 10.58 1.73 16.74
CA PHE A 139 11.35 1.06 15.67
C PHE A 139 12.08 2.00 14.72
N LEU A 140 11.78 3.31 14.74
CA LEU A 140 12.42 4.27 13.84
C LEU A 140 13.95 4.21 13.98
N GLY A 141 14.63 3.72 12.94
CA GLY A 141 16.10 3.57 12.90
C GLY A 141 16.67 2.43 13.75
N ARG A 142 15.85 1.46 14.19
CA ARG A 142 16.29 0.31 15.03
C ARG A 142 16.00 -1.07 14.43
N LEU A 143 15.28 -1.13 13.30
CA LEU A 143 14.89 -2.39 12.68
C LEU A 143 15.39 -2.39 11.23
N GLU A 144 16.39 -3.23 10.95
CA GLU A 144 16.84 -3.48 9.59
C GLU A 144 15.99 -4.61 8.98
N LEU A 145 15.07 -4.26 8.07
CA LEU A 145 14.19 -5.24 7.41
C LEU A 145 14.95 -6.27 6.56
N THR A 146 16.20 -5.97 6.20
CA THR A 146 17.14 -6.88 5.52
C THR A 146 17.50 -8.11 6.38
N GLU A 147 17.36 -8.04 7.71
CA GLU A 147 17.54 -9.18 8.62
C GLU A 147 16.34 -10.16 8.62
N HIS A 148 15.25 -9.81 7.91
CA HIS A 148 14.00 -10.57 7.82
C HIS A 148 13.58 -10.81 6.36
N PRO A 149 14.29 -11.68 5.61
CA PRO A 149 13.99 -11.98 4.20
C PRO A 149 12.58 -12.55 4.04
N GLY A 150 11.80 -11.98 3.11
CA GLY A 150 10.39 -12.30 2.87
C GLY A 150 9.40 -11.24 3.40
N SER A 151 9.86 -10.27 4.20
CA SER A 151 9.01 -9.14 4.60
C SER A 151 8.67 -8.27 3.39
N SER A 152 7.39 -8.22 3.01
CA SER A 152 6.90 -7.28 2.00
C SER A 152 7.14 -5.85 2.50
N HIS A 153 7.97 -5.08 1.78
CA HIS A 153 8.27 -3.70 2.12
C HIS A 153 7.00 -2.83 2.12
N PHE A 154 6.43 -2.56 3.30
CA PHE A 154 5.56 -1.40 3.47
C PHE A 154 6.45 -0.19 3.70
N HIS A 155 6.66 0.59 2.65
CA HIS A 155 7.39 1.84 2.72
C HIS A 155 6.70 2.78 3.73
N PRO A 156 7.41 3.42 4.68
CA PRO A 156 6.84 4.27 5.73
C PRO A 156 6.21 5.60 5.22
N ALA A 157 5.93 5.71 3.91
CA ALA A 157 5.43 6.92 3.27
C ALA A 157 3.89 7.05 3.26
N GLN A 158 3.17 6.26 4.07
CA GLN A 158 1.78 6.55 4.41
C GLN A 158 1.67 6.95 5.89
N PRO A 159 2.04 8.19 6.27
CA PRO A 159 1.64 8.70 7.56
C PRO A 159 0.13 8.93 7.51
N ALA A 160 -0.61 8.15 8.31
CA ALA A 160 -1.85 8.68 8.89
C ALA A 160 -1.44 9.89 9.74
N THR A 161 -1.47 11.08 9.14
CA THR A 161 -1.42 12.41 9.79
C THR A 161 -0.81 12.43 11.20
N ALA A 162 0.51 12.38 11.28
CA ALA A 162 1.24 12.73 12.49
C ALA A 162 1.81 14.14 12.30
N TYR A 163 1.26 15.11 13.04
CA TYR A 163 1.84 16.44 13.19
C TYR A 163 3.23 16.31 13.84
N ALA A 164 4.30 16.45 13.06
CA ALA A 164 5.64 16.60 13.61
C ALA A 164 5.95 18.10 13.80
N LEU A 165 6.06 18.51 15.07
CA LEU A 165 6.70 19.78 15.45
C LEU A 165 8.21 19.67 15.17
N ALA A 166 8.78 20.69 14.54
CA ALA A 166 10.19 20.77 14.15
C ALA A 166 11.16 20.70 15.36
N PRO A 167 12.40 20.23 15.16
CA PRO A 167 13.38 20.09 16.24
C PRO A 167 14.04 21.43 16.57
N GLY A 168 13.65 22.01 17.71
CA GLY A 168 14.34 23.13 18.34
C GLY A 168 15.26 22.64 19.46
N ASP A 169 16.56 22.70 19.17
CA ASP A 169 17.72 22.88 20.05
C ASP A 169 17.77 22.19 21.43
N GLY A 170 18.84 21.44 21.65
CA GLY A 170 19.03 20.59 22.81
C GLY A 170 19.17 21.36 24.12
N ARG A 171 18.21 21.19 25.04
CA ARG A 171 18.45 21.28 26.49
C ARG A 171 17.65 20.22 27.24
N ARG A 172 18.36 19.47 28.10
CA ARG A 172 17.82 18.52 29.07
C ARG A 172 16.58 19.10 29.78
N CYS A 173 15.45 18.41 29.68
CA CYS A 173 14.33 18.62 30.60
C CYS A 173 13.89 17.27 31.19
N ARG A 174 14.51 16.88 32.31
CA ARG A 174 13.88 15.94 33.25
C ARG A 174 12.80 16.74 33.99
N ARG A 175 11.53 16.55 33.65
CA ARG A 175 10.40 16.80 34.56
C ARG A 175 9.16 16.04 34.06
N SER A 176 8.58 15.29 34.98
CA SER A 176 7.33 14.55 34.83
C SER A 176 6.18 15.50 34.46
N ILE A 177 5.54 15.24 33.33
CA ILE A 177 4.30 15.92 32.95
C ILE A 177 3.14 15.12 33.56
N ARG A 178 2.56 15.65 34.63
CA ARG A 178 1.19 15.33 35.04
C ARG A 178 0.24 16.18 34.21
N TYR A 179 -0.76 15.54 33.60
CA TYR A 179 -1.80 16.17 32.82
C TYR A 179 -2.91 16.74 33.74
N ASP A 180 -3.26 18.01 33.54
CA ASP A 180 -4.36 18.74 34.19
C ASP A 180 -5.38 19.16 33.11
N PRO A 181 -6.69 18.81 33.21
CA PRO A 181 -7.65 19.00 32.13
C PRO A 181 -8.24 20.42 32.01
N ASN A 182 -7.91 21.38 32.89
CA ASN A 182 -8.71 22.62 33.00
C ASN A 182 -7.99 23.96 32.69
N ARG A 183 -6.98 24.00 31.81
CA ARG A 183 -6.42 25.29 31.34
C ARG A 183 -6.59 25.52 29.83
N THR A 184 -7.62 26.28 29.51
CA THR A 184 -7.84 27.03 28.27
C THR A 184 -6.76 28.09 28.04
N CYS A 185 -6.05 28.05 26.89
CA CYS A 185 -5.41 29.21 26.25
C CYS A 185 -4.84 28.86 24.86
N TRP A 186 -5.65 28.91 23.79
CA TRP A 186 -5.18 28.91 22.39
C TRP A 186 -5.91 29.88 21.43
N LYS A 187 -6.76 30.78 21.94
CA LYS A 187 -7.58 31.70 21.12
C LYS A 187 -6.87 32.98 20.60
N ARG A 188 -5.55 33.01 20.40
CA ARG A 188 -4.86 34.27 20.00
C ARG A 188 -3.82 34.21 18.88
N LEU A 189 -3.88 33.22 17.98
CA LEU A 189 -3.01 33.19 16.79
C LEU A 189 -3.73 32.91 15.45
N ILE A 190 -5.05 33.10 15.38
CA ILE A 190 -5.83 33.01 14.12
C ILE A 190 -6.52 34.36 13.89
N ALA A 191 -5.74 35.38 13.50
CA ALA A 191 -6.31 36.69 13.17
C ALA A 191 -5.55 37.46 12.07
N ARG A 192 -4.59 36.87 11.34
CA ARG A 192 -3.80 37.67 10.38
C ARG A 192 -3.43 37.08 9.01
N LEU A 193 -4.08 36.02 8.54
CA LEU A 193 -3.96 35.63 7.13
C LEU A 193 -5.34 35.23 6.58
N SER A 194 -6.07 36.22 6.08
CA SER A 194 -7.23 36.05 5.22
C SER A 194 -6.75 35.88 3.78
N VAL A 195 -7.05 34.74 3.15
CA VAL A 195 -7.01 34.52 1.69
C VAL A 195 -8.26 33.67 1.35
N PRO A 196 -8.95 33.94 0.22
CA PRO A 196 -10.39 33.74 0.13
C PRO A 196 -10.82 32.29 -0.14
N THR A 197 -12.04 32.03 0.33
CA THR A 197 -12.86 30.84 0.21
C THR A 197 -13.08 30.46 -1.26
N GLY A 198 -12.26 29.54 -1.76
CA GLY A 198 -12.56 28.73 -2.93
C GLY A 198 -12.85 27.30 -2.46
N THR A 199 -13.97 26.74 -2.90
CA THR A 199 -14.46 25.40 -2.52
C THR A 199 -13.44 24.33 -2.90
N PHE A 200 -12.57 23.94 -1.96
CA PHE A 200 -11.73 22.75 -2.12
C PHE A 200 -12.57 21.52 -1.83
N ALA A 201 -12.95 20.81 -2.88
CA ALA A 201 -13.45 19.44 -2.76
C ALA A 201 -12.32 18.60 -2.12
N VAL A 202 -12.62 18.00 -0.96
CA VAL A 202 -11.76 16.99 -0.35
C VAL A 202 -11.80 15.75 -1.24
N MET A 203 -10.88 15.66 -2.20
CA MET A 203 -10.68 14.46 -3.02
C MET A 203 -9.71 13.53 -2.29
N SER A 204 -10.18 12.34 -1.96
CA SER A 204 -9.42 11.27 -1.32
C SER A 204 -8.22 10.86 -2.19
N ASN A 205 -7.01 10.97 -1.64
CA ASN A 205 -5.75 10.53 -2.24
C ASN A 205 -5.61 8.99 -2.15
N GLN A 206 -6.49 8.24 -2.81
CA GLN A 206 -6.35 6.78 -2.94
C GLN A 206 -5.47 6.48 -4.16
N SER A 207 -4.43 5.65 -3.98
CA SER A 207 -3.61 5.12 -5.07
C SER A 207 -4.53 4.32 -6.00
N SER A 208 -4.53 4.65 -7.31
CA SER A 208 -5.33 3.91 -8.29
C SER A 208 -4.78 2.47 -8.43
N PRO A 209 -5.59 1.50 -8.87
CA PRO A 209 -5.09 0.14 -9.10
C PRO A 209 -3.89 0.09 -10.07
N HIS A 210 -3.87 0.98 -11.06
CA HIS A 210 -2.73 1.17 -11.98
C HIS A 210 -1.46 1.56 -11.22
N ASP A 211 -1.59 2.50 -10.28
CA ASP A 211 -0.48 3.02 -9.49
C ASP A 211 0.08 1.96 -8.54
N ALA A 212 -0.80 1.22 -7.87
CA ALA A 212 -0.40 0.13 -6.98
C ALA A 212 0.38 -0.97 -7.73
N ALA A 213 -0.16 -1.46 -8.86
CA ALA A 213 0.48 -2.51 -9.64
C ALA A 213 1.82 -2.05 -10.22
N PHE A 214 1.87 -0.84 -10.78
CA PHE A 214 3.10 -0.29 -11.32
C PHE A 214 4.18 -0.12 -10.25
N ARG A 215 3.87 0.55 -9.13
CA ARG A 215 4.86 0.77 -8.06
C ARG A 215 5.38 -0.54 -7.48
N ARG A 216 4.50 -1.54 -7.30
CA ARG A 216 4.88 -2.83 -6.73
C ARG A 216 5.82 -3.63 -7.64
N ILE A 217 5.58 -3.61 -8.96
CA ILE A 217 6.38 -4.40 -9.90
C ILE A 217 7.58 -3.63 -10.41
N LEU A 218 7.39 -2.40 -10.90
CA LEU A 218 8.48 -1.60 -11.46
C LEU A 218 9.30 -0.88 -10.38
N GLY A 219 8.85 -0.88 -9.11
CA GLY A 219 9.69 -0.45 -7.98
C GLY A 219 10.84 -1.41 -7.67
N GLU A 220 10.77 -2.65 -8.15
CA GLU A 220 11.85 -3.64 -8.05
C GLU A 220 13.00 -3.27 -9.02
N PRO A 221 14.25 -3.09 -8.54
CA PRO A 221 15.37 -2.68 -9.36
C PRO A 221 15.61 -3.51 -10.63
N ALA A 222 15.45 -4.83 -10.56
CA ALA A 222 15.63 -5.69 -11.73
C ALA A 222 14.62 -5.38 -12.85
N ASN A 223 13.37 -5.10 -12.48
CA ASN A 223 12.29 -4.76 -13.41
C ASN A 223 12.51 -3.36 -14.00
N ALA A 224 12.80 -2.37 -13.15
CA ALA A 224 13.14 -1.00 -13.58
C ALA A 224 14.37 -0.97 -14.50
N ALA A 225 15.44 -1.68 -14.15
CA ALA A 225 16.65 -1.77 -14.96
C ALA A 225 16.37 -2.38 -16.33
N SER A 226 15.52 -3.42 -16.42
CA SER A 226 15.13 -4.00 -17.72
C SER A 226 14.40 -2.99 -18.61
N GLN A 227 13.50 -2.20 -18.02
CA GLN A 227 12.77 -1.13 -18.70
C GLN A 227 13.70 0.00 -19.17
N LEU A 228 14.66 0.39 -18.33
CA LEU A 228 15.66 1.42 -18.66
C LEU A 228 16.60 0.95 -19.78
N ARG A 229 17.15 -0.27 -19.71
CA ARG A 229 17.96 -0.85 -20.80
C ARG A 229 17.21 -0.86 -22.13
N ALA A 230 15.91 -1.11 -22.10
CA ALA A 230 15.08 -1.18 -23.30
C ALA A 230 14.65 0.20 -23.85
N THR A 231 14.92 1.29 -23.15
CA THR A 231 14.41 2.64 -23.51
C THR A 231 15.53 3.67 -23.67
N LEU A 232 16.59 3.58 -22.88
CA LEU A 232 17.69 4.54 -22.92
C LEU A 232 18.44 4.45 -24.26
N PRO A 233 18.89 5.59 -24.82
CA PRO A 233 19.85 5.57 -25.92
C PRO A 233 21.11 4.79 -25.54
N ALA A 234 21.68 3.99 -26.45
CA ALA A 234 22.83 3.12 -26.17
C ALA A 234 24.00 3.89 -25.51
N ALA A 235 24.31 5.08 -26.02
CA ALA A 235 25.36 5.95 -25.47
C ALA A 235 25.17 6.36 -24.01
N LEU A 236 23.92 6.34 -23.50
CA LEU A 236 23.59 6.61 -22.09
C LEU A 236 23.47 5.32 -21.29
N ALA A 237 22.85 4.28 -21.88
CA ALA A 237 22.69 2.98 -21.25
C ALA A 237 24.04 2.34 -20.87
N ASP A 238 25.07 2.50 -21.71
CA ASP A 238 26.41 1.95 -21.47
C ASP A 238 27.18 2.65 -20.34
N ARG A 239 26.77 3.86 -19.98
CA ARG A 239 27.45 4.71 -18.97
C ARG A 239 26.74 4.69 -17.61
N LEU A 240 25.46 4.35 -17.61
CA LEU A 240 24.62 4.25 -16.42
C LEU A 240 24.68 2.82 -15.87
N ASP A 241 25.24 2.66 -14.67
CA ASP A 241 25.37 1.37 -13.99
C ASP A 241 24.02 0.90 -13.42
N LEU A 242 23.23 0.27 -14.29
CA LEU A 242 21.89 -0.25 -13.98
C LEU A 242 21.91 -1.50 -13.07
N ASP A 243 23.08 -2.12 -12.86
CA ASP A 243 23.21 -3.22 -11.91
C ASP A 243 23.28 -2.71 -10.46
N ARG A 244 23.61 -1.42 -10.29
CA ARG A 244 23.61 -0.70 -9.01
C ARG A 244 22.41 0.24 -8.85
N LEU A 245 21.37 0.05 -9.66
CA LEU A 245 20.12 0.80 -9.56
C LEU A 245 19.45 0.52 -8.20
N VAL A 246 19.16 1.56 -7.43
CA VAL A 246 18.45 1.43 -6.15
C VAL A 246 17.29 2.41 -6.04
N PRO A 247 16.18 2.05 -5.39
CA PRO A 247 15.05 2.96 -5.20
C PRO A 247 15.45 4.13 -4.31
N ALA A 248 14.95 5.32 -4.64
CA ALA A 248 15.09 6.52 -3.83
C ALA A 248 13.69 7.07 -3.47
N SER A 249 13.56 7.64 -2.28
CA SER A 249 12.27 8.18 -1.81
C SER A 249 11.76 9.28 -2.75
N THR A 250 10.46 9.31 -3.06
CA THR A 250 9.82 10.44 -3.76
C THR A 250 9.06 11.36 -2.81
N SER A 251 9.12 11.16 -1.49
CA SER A 251 8.24 11.81 -0.49
C SER A 251 8.27 13.34 -0.47
N PHE A 252 9.33 13.95 -1.02
CA PHE A 252 9.52 15.39 -1.14
C PHE A 252 8.74 16.01 -2.32
N ILE A 253 8.20 15.17 -3.21
CA ILE A 253 7.41 15.62 -4.35
C ILE A 253 6.00 15.98 -3.86
N ASP A 254 5.64 17.25 -4.07
CA ASP A 254 4.35 17.84 -3.67
C ASP A 254 3.16 16.97 -4.13
N PRO A 255 2.18 16.67 -3.25
CA PRO A 255 0.94 15.98 -3.63
C PRO A 255 0.21 16.61 -4.84
N ALA A 256 0.30 17.93 -5.03
CA ALA A 256 -0.26 18.62 -6.20
C ALA A 256 0.44 18.24 -7.51
N LEU A 257 1.73 17.85 -7.46
CA LEU A 257 2.47 17.31 -8.60
C LEU A 257 2.21 15.82 -8.79
N ARG A 258 1.87 15.06 -7.74
CA ARG A 258 1.53 13.63 -7.82
C ARG A 258 0.14 13.36 -8.40
N TRP A 259 -0.60 14.41 -8.75
CA TRP A 259 -1.94 14.29 -9.23
C TRP A 259 -1.94 13.51 -10.56
N ARG A 260 -2.49 12.28 -10.52
CA ARG A 260 -2.85 11.42 -11.66
C ARG A 260 -1.80 10.48 -12.25
N HIS A 261 -0.54 10.50 -11.78
CA HIS A 261 0.52 9.69 -12.40
C HIS A 261 1.35 8.94 -11.36
N SER A 262 1.80 7.76 -11.76
CA SER A 262 2.62 6.88 -10.92
C SER A 262 4.08 7.21 -11.11
N ASP A 263 4.75 7.54 -10.02
CA ASP A 263 6.16 7.94 -10.04
C ASP A 263 7.05 7.00 -9.26
N LEU A 264 8.24 6.76 -9.82
CA LEU A 264 9.34 6.06 -9.19
C LEU A 264 10.61 6.88 -9.40
N LEU A 265 11.45 6.92 -8.37
CA LEU A 265 12.77 7.52 -8.44
C LEU A 265 13.80 6.46 -8.08
N PHE A 266 14.85 6.39 -8.89
CA PHE A 266 15.99 5.54 -8.65
C PHE A 266 17.27 6.38 -8.66
N THR A 267 18.31 5.89 -8.02
CA THR A 267 19.67 6.40 -8.17
C THR A 267 20.58 5.28 -8.68
N ALA A 268 21.54 5.66 -9.53
CA ALA A 268 22.57 4.78 -10.08
C ALA A 268 23.82 5.59 -10.45
N PRO A 269 25.02 4.98 -10.42
CA PRO A 269 26.22 5.62 -10.94
C PRO A 269 26.15 5.89 -12.45
N LEU A 270 26.52 7.09 -12.87
CA LEU A 270 26.73 7.50 -14.27
C LEU A 270 28.18 7.98 -14.40
N ASP A 271 29.03 7.20 -15.07
CA ASP A 271 30.49 7.45 -15.15
C ASP A 271 31.16 7.70 -13.79
N GLY A 272 30.71 7.00 -12.74
CA GLY A 272 31.22 7.17 -11.38
C GLY A 272 30.67 8.38 -10.62
N HIS A 273 29.78 9.18 -11.23
CA HIS A 273 29.01 10.22 -10.55
C HIS A 273 27.63 9.72 -10.17
N GLU A 274 27.01 10.30 -9.13
CA GLU A 274 25.62 9.97 -8.81
C GLU A 274 24.67 10.57 -9.86
N ALA A 275 23.74 9.75 -10.34
CA ALA A 275 22.66 10.17 -11.22
C ALA A 275 21.33 9.60 -10.74
N PHE A 276 20.27 10.37 -11.00
CA PHE A 276 18.91 9.99 -10.69
C PHE A 276 18.17 9.61 -11.97
N VAL A 277 17.29 8.62 -11.86
CA VAL A 277 16.37 8.24 -12.93
C VAL A 277 14.96 8.38 -12.40
N TYR A 278 14.20 9.31 -12.97
CA TYR A 278 12.83 9.57 -12.57
C TYR A 278 11.88 9.01 -13.62
N VAL A 279 11.13 7.97 -13.22
CA VAL A 279 10.20 7.24 -14.08
C VAL A 279 8.77 7.62 -13.71
N LEU A 280 8.06 8.21 -14.67
CA LEU A 280 6.65 8.53 -14.56
C LEU A 280 5.87 7.63 -15.51
N VAL A 281 4.76 7.04 -15.06
CA VAL A 281 3.83 6.32 -15.93
C VAL A 281 2.61 7.13 -16.22
N GLU A 282 2.34 7.26 -17.51
CA GLU A 282 1.11 7.81 -18.05
C GLU A 282 0.15 6.67 -18.41
N HIS A 283 -0.98 6.58 -17.72
CA HIS A 283 -2.02 5.58 -17.96
C HIS A 283 -3.42 6.22 -18.22
N GLN A 284 -3.46 7.51 -18.58
CA GLN A 284 -4.71 8.21 -18.87
C GLN A 284 -5.09 8.24 -20.36
N GLY A 285 -6.40 8.36 -20.62
CA GLY A 285 -6.95 8.44 -21.97
C GLY A 285 -6.64 9.73 -22.76
N SER A 286 -6.12 10.77 -22.10
CA SER A 286 -5.68 12.04 -22.73
C SER A 286 -4.30 12.45 -22.21
N THR A 287 -3.40 12.81 -23.13
CA THR A 287 -2.06 13.30 -22.81
C THR A 287 -2.12 14.65 -22.07
N ASP A 288 -1.32 14.79 -21.01
CA ASP A 288 -1.10 16.08 -20.34
C ASP A 288 -0.26 17.01 -21.25
N ALA A 289 -0.87 18.10 -21.71
CA ALA A 289 -0.21 19.07 -22.58
C ALA A 289 0.99 19.77 -21.92
N LEU A 290 1.03 19.83 -20.59
CA LEU A 290 2.12 20.46 -19.83
C LEU A 290 3.11 19.44 -19.25
N MET A 291 3.11 18.20 -19.75
CA MET A 291 4.03 17.15 -19.30
C MET A 291 5.50 17.58 -19.26
N PRO A 292 6.08 18.27 -20.27
CA PRO A 292 7.47 18.70 -20.19
C PRO A 292 7.76 19.65 -19.02
N PHE A 293 6.85 20.59 -18.75
CA PHE A 293 6.97 21.52 -17.63
C PHE A 293 6.86 20.77 -16.30
N ARG A 294 5.94 19.82 -16.19
CA ARG A 294 5.80 18.97 -14.99
C ARG A 294 7.06 18.14 -14.74
N MET A 295 7.62 17.53 -15.77
CA MET A 295 8.87 16.78 -15.67
C MET A 295 10.03 17.66 -15.21
N LEU A 296 10.12 18.89 -15.73
CA LEU A 296 11.11 19.87 -15.26
C LEU A 296 10.92 20.21 -13.77
N LEU A 297 9.68 20.37 -13.30
CA LEU A 297 9.41 20.60 -11.87
C LEU A 297 9.90 19.44 -11.00
N TYR A 298 9.71 18.18 -11.41
CA TYR A 298 10.25 17.05 -10.65
C TYR A 298 11.78 17.06 -10.61
N VAL A 299 12.44 17.36 -11.73
CA VAL A 299 13.91 17.47 -11.78
C VAL A 299 14.41 18.54 -10.82
N VAL A 300 13.78 19.73 -10.82
CA VAL A 300 14.13 20.80 -9.88
C VAL A 300 13.91 20.36 -8.43
N ARG A 301 12.81 19.67 -8.12
CA ARG A 301 12.54 19.15 -6.76
C ARG A 301 13.57 18.11 -6.32
N ILE A 302 14.02 17.25 -7.23
CA ILE A 302 15.09 16.27 -6.96
C ILE A 302 16.39 17.01 -6.63
N TRP A 303 16.73 18.06 -7.37
CA TRP A 303 17.91 18.88 -7.11
C TRP A 303 17.82 19.68 -5.82
N GLU A 304 16.68 20.27 -5.50
CA GLU A 304 16.46 20.97 -4.23
C GLU A 304 16.68 20.03 -3.03
N ARG A 305 16.16 18.80 -3.13
CA ARG A 305 16.43 17.76 -2.14
C ARG A 305 17.92 17.42 -2.08
N TYR A 306 18.56 17.19 -3.21
CA TYR A 306 19.98 16.87 -3.27
C TYR A 306 20.84 17.95 -2.60
N LEU A 307 20.60 19.23 -2.89
CA LEU A 307 21.32 20.34 -2.26
C LEU A 307 21.03 20.45 -0.75
N THR A 308 19.84 20.04 -0.31
CA THR A 308 19.52 19.96 1.12
C THR A 308 20.31 18.85 1.82
N GLU A 309 20.47 17.69 1.17
CA GLU A 309 21.23 16.54 1.67
C GLU A 309 22.75 16.75 1.52
N HIS A 310 23.18 17.60 0.57
CA HIS A 310 24.57 17.92 0.26
C HIS A 310 24.82 19.43 0.19
N PRO A 311 24.87 20.16 1.32
CA PRO A 311 24.97 21.62 1.35
C PRO A 311 26.24 22.21 0.70
N GLU A 312 27.31 21.43 0.66
CA GLU A 312 28.60 21.81 0.05
C GLU A 312 28.66 21.53 -1.46
N ALA A 313 27.61 20.94 -2.04
CA ALA A 313 27.59 20.61 -3.45
C ALA A 313 27.55 21.89 -4.31
N THR A 314 28.55 22.03 -5.19
CA THR A 314 28.62 23.12 -6.19
C THR A 314 28.18 22.68 -7.59
N ARG A 315 27.80 21.41 -7.73
CA ARG A 315 27.31 20.79 -8.96
C ARG A 315 26.10 19.93 -8.66
N LEU A 316 25.19 19.86 -9.62
CA LEU A 316 23.97 19.06 -9.53
C LEU A 316 24.17 17.71 -10.22
N PRO A 317 23.60 16.62 -9.66
CA PRO A 317 23.63 15.30 -10.28
C PRO A 317 22.77 15.29 -11.55
N ALA A 318 23.11 14.42 -12.50
CA ALA A 318 22.26 14.21 -13.67
C ALA A 318 20.90 13.64 -13.22
N VAL A 319 19.82 14.09 -13.85
CA VAL A 319 18.49 13.51 -13.68
C VAL A 319 17.99 13.09 -15.06
N ILE A 320 17.63 11.82 -15.22
CA ILE A 320 17.14 11.23 -16.46
C ILE A 320 15.60 11.07 -16.31
N PRO A 321 14.81 12.01 -16.86
CA PRO A 321 13.36 11.92 -16.85
C PRO A 321 12.86 10.95 -17.93
N LEU A 322 12.07 9.95 -17.51
CA LEU A 322 11.43 8.97 -18.38
C LEU A 322 9.91 8.99 -18.15
N VAL A 323 9.14 9.17 -19.21
CA VAL A 323 7.70 8.96 -19.25
C VAL A 323 7.40 7.66 -19.96
N VAL A 324 6.80 6.71 -19.26
CA VAL A 324 6.33 5.43 -19.80
C VAL A 324 4.86 5.60 -20.19
N HIS A 325 4.59 5.64 -21.49
CA HIS A 325 3.25 5.84 -22.03
C HIS A 325 2.76 4.56 -22.69
N HIS A 326 1.89 3.85 -22.00
CA HIS A 326 1.34 2.58 -22.46
C HIS A 326 -0.18 2.67 -22.60
N ASN A 327 -0.70 3.77 -23.12
CA ASN A 327 -2.13 3.91 -23.39
C ASN A 327 -2.54 3.30 -24.74
N ARG A 328 -3.85 3.16 -24.94
CA ARG A 328 -4.42 2.73 -26.23
C ARG A 328 -4.13 3.70 -27.36
N ARG A 329 -4.06 5.00 -27.07
CA ARG A 329 -3.76 6.06 -28.03
C ARG A 329 -2.26 6.38 -28.01
N PRO A 330 -1.61 6.62 -29.18
CA PRO A 330 -0.25 7.12 -29.23
C PRO A 330 -0.09 8.44 -28.46
N TRP A 331 1.13 8.74 -28.05
CA TRP A 331 1.44 10.02 -27.44
C TRP A 331 1.25 11.15 -28.48
N SER A 332 0.61 12.25 -28.07
CA SER A 332 0.32 13.39 -28.97
C SER A 332 0.75 14.74 -28.40
N GLY A 333 1.34 14.75 -27.20
CA GLY A 333 1.79 15.95 -26.53
C GLY A 333 3.24 16.33 -26.84
N PRO A 334 3.67 17.52 -26.41
CA PRO A 334 5.06 17.93 -26.48
C PRO A 334 5.94 17.05 -25.57
N THR A 335 7.22 16.90 -25.92
CA THR A 335 8.23 16.21 -25.09
C THR A 335 9.34 17.14 -24.59
N GLU A 336 9.36 18.38 -25.07
CA GLU A 336 10.29 19.43 -24.66
C GLU A 336 9.60 20.65 -24.06
N VAL A 337 10.29 21.34 -23.16
CA VAL A 337 9.80 22.61 -22.60
C VAL A 337 9.77 23.70 -23.67
N LEU A 338 10.67 23.64 -24.66
CA LEU A 338 10.71 24.61 -25.74
C LEU A 338 9.40 24.61 -26.56
N ASP A 339 8.80 23.44 -26.75
CA ASP A 339 7.51 23.27 -27.46
C ASP A 339 6.32 23.89 -26.70
N LEU A 340 6.50 24.26 -25.43
CA LEU A 340 5.48 24.90 -24.60
C LEU A 340 5.52 26.43 -24.67
N LEU A 341 6.60 27.00 -25.20
CA LEU A 341 6.78 28.45 -25.18
C LEU A 341 5.98 29.10 -26.31
N ASP A 342 5.13 30.06 -25.94
CA ASP A 342 4.36 30.87 -26.88
C ASP A 342 5.25 31.95 -27.51
N VAL A 343 6.12 31.53 -28.43
CA VAL A 343 7.12 32.36 -29.11
C VAL A 343 7.17 31.98 -30.59
N ASP A 344 7.31 32.98 -31.45
CA ASP A 344 7.45 32.78 -32.89
C ASP A 344 8.72 31.95 -33.23
N PRO A 345 8.67 31.01 -34.20
CA PRO A 345 9.80 30.14 -34.52
C PRO A 345 11.12 30.87 -34.83
N ALA A 346 11.07 32.00 -35.55
CA ALA A 346 12.29 32.77 -35.86
C ALA A 346 12.88 33.42 -34.61
N THR A 347 12.02 33.84 -33.67
CA THR A 347 12.45 34.37 -32.38
C THR A 347 13.01 33.27 -31.49
N ALA A 348 12.40 32.07 -31.49
CA ALA A 348 12.90 30.92 -30.74
C ALA A 348 14.29 30.48 -31.22
N GLU A 349 14.53 30.49 -32.53
CA GLU A 349 15.85 30.22 -33.12
C GLU A 349 16.88 31.27 -32.69
N ALA A 350 16.56 32.56 -32.83
CA ALA A 350 17.44 33.66 -32.43
C ALA A 350 17.73 33.69 -30.92
N ALA A 351 16.77 33.30 -30.09
CA ALA A 351 16.88 33.27 -28.63
C ALA A 351 17.38 31.92 -28.07
N GLY A 352 17.76 30.96 -28.92
CA GLY A 352 17.96 29.56 -28.54
C GLY A 352 19.03 29.26 -27.48
N GLU A 353 19.94 30.20 -27.18
CA GLU A 353 20.90 30.11 -26.08
C GLU A 353 20.30 30.51 -24.71
N TYR A 354 19.23 31.30 -24.72
CA TYR A 354 18.56 31.83 -23.51
C TYR A 354 17.31 31.03 -23.12
N LEU A 355 16.83 30.16 -24.01
CA LEU A 355 15.64 29.34 -23.77
C LEU A 355 16.02 28.00 -23.10
N PRO A 356 15.17 27.47 -22.19
CA PRO A 356 15.45 26.23 -21.48
C PRO A 356 15.46 25.03 -22.43
N ARG A 357 16.57 24.28 -22.42
CA ARG A 357 16.68 22.99 -23.13
C ARG A 357 16.44 21.86 -22.17
N PHE A 358 15.21 21.35 -22.17
CA PHE A 358 14.81 20.21 -21.36
C PHE A 358 13.85 19.32 -22.15
N ARG A 359 14.20 18.04 -22.30
CA ARG A 359 13.42 16.98 -22.93
C ARG A 359 13.34 15.79 -21.99
N PHE A 360 12.19 15.13 -21.93
CA PHE A 360 12.08 13.82 -21.30
C PHE A 360 12.12 12.68 -22.33
N LEU A 361 12.57 11.51 -21.90
CA LEU A 361 12.48 10.29 -22.70
C LEU A 361 11.05 9.77 -22.67
N LEU A 362 10.47 9.50 -23.83
CA LEU A 362 9.16 8.88 -23.94
C LEU A 362 9.33 7.42 -24.35
N ASP A 363 8.71 6.51 -23.60
CA ASP A 363 8.58 5.11 -24.02
C ASP A 363 7.16 4.80 -24.51
N GLU A 364 7.05 4.52 -25.81
CA GLU A 364 5.84 4.02 -26.47
C GLU A 364 6.08 2.72 -27.28
N HIS A 365 7.23 2.07 -27.09
CA HIS A 365 7.69 0.98 -27.96
C HIS A 365 6.92 -0.33 -27.75
N ALA A 366 6.87 -1.15 -28.81
CA ALA A 366 6.22 -2.46 -28.78
C ALA A 366 6.88 -3.44 -27.77
N LEU A 367 6.08 -4.12 -26.95
CA LEU A 367 6.55 -4.92 -25.81
C LEU A 367 7.21 -6.26 -26.17
N ARG A 368 6.80 -6.93 -27.26
CA ARG A 368 7.15 -8.35 -27.53
C ARG A 368 8.64 -8.61 -27.79
N SER A 369 9.35 -7.68 -28.41
CA SER A 369 10.76 -7.86 -28.80
C SER A 369 11.75 -7.20 -27.83
N ARG A 370 11.26 -6.72 -26.68
CA ARG A 370 12.09 -5.96 -25.74
C ARG A 370 12.71 -6.88 -24.68
N PRO A 371 13.97 -6.62 -24.27
CA PRO A 371 14.66 -7.37 -23.21
C PRO A 371 14.15 -6.96 -21.81
N LEU A 372 12.83 -7.02 -21.62
CA LEU A 372 12.16 -6.79 -20.35
C LEU A 372 12.12 -8.08 -19.53
N THR A 373 12.08 -7.94 -18.20
CA THR A 373 11.65 -9.06 -17.36
C THR A 373 10.20 -9.43 -17.67
N PRO A 374 9.79 -10.71 -17.49
CA PRO A 374 8.39 -11.11 -17.67
C PRO A 374 7.42 -10.25 -16.83
N GLN A 375 7.80 -9.93 -15.59
CA GLN A 375 7.02 -9.09 -14.69
C GLN A 375 6.78 -7.69 -15.26
N ALA A 376 7.85 -7.01 -15.68
CA ALA A 376 7.76 -5.67 -16.27
C ALA A 376 6.92 -5.71 -17.55
N ARG A 377 7.16 -6.71 -18.41
CA ARG A 377 6.45 -6.86 -19.68
C ARG A 377 4.96 -7.06 -19.50
N ILE A 378 4.54 -7.99 -18.63
CA ILE A 378 3.12 -8.24 -18.34
C ILE A 378 2.47 -7.04 -17.65
N THR A 379 3.17 -6.37 -16.74
CA THR A 379 2.63 -5.15 -16.09
C THR A 379 2.35 -4.06 -17.12
N LEU A 380 3.32 -3.73 -17.97
CA LEU A 380 3.16 -2.72 -19.01
C LEU A 380 2.09 -3.10 -20.05
N LEU A 381 1.96 -4.40 -20.35
CA LEU A 381 0.89 -4.91 -21.19
C LEU A 381 -0.48 -4.68 -20.54
N LEU A 382 -0.65 -5.10 -19.29
CA LEU A 382 -1.92 -4.99 -18.56
C LEU A 382 -2.34 -3.52 -18.40
N LEU A 383 -1.41 -2.62 -18.08
CA LEU A 383 -1.67 -1.18 -18.04
C LEU A 383 -2.22 -0.64 -19.37
N LYS A 384 -1.85 -1.26 -20.49
CA LYS A 384 -2.30 -0.90 -21.84
C LYS A 384 -3.63 -1.51 -22.25
N ILE A 385 -3.86 -2.78 -21.90
CA ILE A 385 -4.93 -3.57 -22.50
C ILE A 385 -6.04 -3.96 -21.53
N ALA A 386 -5.86 -3.85 -20.20
CA ALA A 386 -6.84 -4.42 -19.25
C ALA A 386 -8.17 -3.65 -19.24
N ALA A 387 -8.13 -2.32 -19.10
CA ALA A 387 -9.32 -1.49 -19.00
C ALA A 387 -10.15 -1.52 -20.30
N GLY A 388 -11.45 -1.78 -20.21
CA GLY A 388 -12.35 -1.81 -21.38
C GLY A 388 -12.02 -2.92 -22.37
N ASN A 389 -11.48 -4.06 -21.93
CA ASN A 389 -11.16 -5.21 -22.78
C ASN A 389 -11.87 -6.48 -22.33
N ALA A 390 -13.03 -6.76 -22.94
CA ALA A 390 -13.77 -7.98 -22.70
C ALA A 390 -13.03 -9.25 -23.17
N ARG A 391 -12.03 -9.13 -24.06
CA ARG A 391 -11.24 -10.27 -24.58
C ARG A 391 -9.86 -10.39 -23.92
N LEU A 392 -9.70 -9.82 -22.73
CA LEU A 392 -8.41 -9.81 -22.04
C LEU A 392 -7.85 -11.23 -21.85
N ALA A 393 -8.70 -12.21 -21.54
CA ALA A 393 -8.27 -13.61 -21.38
C ALA A 393 -7.64 -14.16 -22.68
N ASP A 394 -8.26 -13.92 -23.83
CA ASP A 394 -7.73 -14.32 -25.14
C ASP A 394 -6.40 -13.62 -25.47
N ASP A 395 -6.30 -12.32 -25.20
CA ASP A 395 -5.07 -11.58 -25.44
C ASP A 395 -3.93 -12.12 -24.57
N LEU A 396 -4.20 -12.42 -23.29
CA LEU A 396 -3.23 -12.99 -22.35
C LEU A 396 -2.80 -14.42 -22.70
N LYS A 397 -3.60 -15.21 -23.43
CA LYS A 397 -3.17 -16.54 -23.92
C LYS A 397 -1.88 -16.43 -24.76
N THR A 398 -1.70 -15.34 -25.50
CA THR A 398 -0.51 -15.10 -26.32
C THR A 398 0.74 -14.69 -25.51
N TRP A 399 0.60 -14.61 -24.19
CA TRP A 399 1.62 -14.25 -23.21
C TRP A 399 1.79 -15.32 -22.12
N ALA A 400 1.28 -16.53 -22.38
CA ALA A 400 1.30 -17.64 -21.42
C ALA A 400 2.71 -17.97 -20.92
N ASP A 401 3.72 -17.90 -21.77
CA ASP A 401 5.11 -18.20 -21.39
C ASP A 401 5.67 -17.16 -20.41
N ASP A 402 5.34 -15.88 -20.59
CA ASP A 402 5.71 -14.83 -19.64
C ASP A 402 4.97 -15.00 -18.30
N LEU A 403 3.68 -15.34 -18.34
CA LEU A 403 2.90 -15.61 -17.12
C LEU A 403 3.46 -16.80 -16.33
N ARG A 404 3.89 -17.87 -17.00
CA ARG A 404 4.59 -18.99 -16.34
C ARG A 404 5.96 -18.59 -15.80
N ALA A 405 6.73 -17.84 -16.59
CA ALA A 405 8.05 -17.38 -16.16
C ALA A 405 7.99 -16.45 -14.93
N ILE A 406 6.89 -15.72 -14.73
CA ILE A 406 6.64 -14.96 -13.49
C ILE A 406 6.52 -15.92 -12.31
N LEU A 407 5.68 -16.95 -12.40
CA LEU A 407 5.45 -17.92 -11.32
C LEU A 407 6.69 -18.75 -10.97
N ASP A 408 7.49 -19.11 -11.97
CA ASP A 408 8.69 -19.94 -11.78
C ASP A 408 9.83 -19.22 -11.03
N ARG A 409 9.78 -17.89 -10.92
CA ARG A 409 10.80 -17.09 -10.25
C ARG A 409 10.59 -17.10 -8.73
N SER A 410 11.69 -17.08 -7.97
CA SER A 410 11.63 -16.80 -6.52
C SER A 410 10.96 -15.44 -6.24
N GLY A 411 9.94 -15.43 -5.39
CA GLY A 411 9.10 -14.25 -5.11
C GLY A 411 8.04 -13.95 -6.18
N GLY A 412 7.99 -14.75 -7.25
CA GLY A 412 7.09 -14.57 -8.39
C GLY A 412 5.60 -14.73 -8.08
N ALA A 413 5.26 -15.52 -7.06
CA ALA A 413 3.87 -15.68 -6.61
C ALA A 413 3.25 -14.36 -6.15
N ASP A 414 3.99 -13.51 -5.43
CA ASP A 414 3.48 -12.22 -4.95
C ASP A 414 3.28 -11.22 -6.10
N ASP A 415 4.19 -11.25 -7.07
CA ASP A 415 4.07 -10.47 -8.30
C ASP A 415 2.85 -10.94 -9.10
N PHE A 416 2.64 -12.26 -9.18
CA PHE A 416 1.48 -12.85 -9.86
C PHE A 416 0.16 -12.44 -9.20
N VAL A 417 0.06 -12.54 -7.86
CA VAL A 417 -1.12 -12.08 -7.10
C VAL A 417 -1.38 -10.59 -7.31
N THR A 418 -0.32 -9.77 -7.39
CA THR A 418 -0.45 -8.34 -7.71
C THR A 418 -1.10 -8.13 -9.08
N LEU A 419 -0.66 -8.88 -10.10
CA LEU A 419 -1.21 -8.81 -11.45
C LEU A 419 -2.64 -9.33 -11.53
N LEU A 420 -2.96 -10.42 -10.83
CA LEU A 420 -4.32 -10.96 -10.72
C LEU A 420 -5.27 -9.97 -10.05
N THR A 421 -4.83 -9.35 -8.95
CA THR A 421 -5.59 -8.31 -8.26
C THR A 421 -5.89 -7.14 -9.21
N TYR A 422 -4.90 -6.73 -10.01
CA TYR A 422 -5.09 -5.71 -11.02
C TYR A 422 -6.10 -6.12 -12.11
N ILE A 423 -5.99 -7.36 -12.62
CA ILE A 423 -6.91 -7.91 -13.64
C ILE A 423 -8.34 -7.94 -13.10
N GLU A 424 -8.58 -8.41 -11.89
CA GLU A 424 -9.92 -8.47 -11.29
C GLU A 424 -10.48 -7.08 -10.95
N THR A 425 -9.61 -6.12 -10.63
CA THR A 425 -10.03 -4.76 -10.25
C THR A 425 -10.31 -3.87 -11.46
N VAL A 426 -9.55 -4.03 -12.56
CA VAL A 426 -9.58 -3.13 -13.73
C VAL A 426 -10.08 -3.82 -15.00
N GLY A 427 -9.89 -5.12 -15.12
CA GLY A 427 -10.30 -5.91 -16.27
C GLY A 427 -11.83 -6.07 -16.35
N GLU A 428 -12.30 -6.30 -17.57
CA GLU A 428 -13.73 -6.51 -17.87
C GLU A 428 -13.97 -7.87 -18.56
N ALA A 429 -12.96 -8.76 -18.56
CA ALA A 429 -13.11 -10.08 -19.13
C ALA A 429 -14.00 -10.98 -18.26
N PRO A 430 -14.76 -11.91 -18.86
CA PRO A 430 -15.57 -12.88 -18.12
C PRO A 430 -14.73 -13.72 -17.15
N THR A 431 -15.24 -13.91 -15.93
CA THR A 431 -14.55 -14.65 -14.86
C THR A 431 -14.25 -16.10 -15.24
N ASP A 432 -15.16 -16.77 -15.97
CA ASP A 432 -14.99 -18.13 -16.47
C ASP A 432 -13.86 -18.22 -17.51
N GLU A 433 -13.77 -17.25 -18.42
CA GLU A 433 -12.67 -17.19 -19.40
C GLU A 433 -11.30 -16.96 -18.74
N LEU A 434 -11.24 -16.12 -17.69
CA LEU A 434 -10.04 -15.91 -16.90
C LEU A 434 -9.67 -17.17 -16.10
N HIS A 435 -10.65 -17.83 -15.47
CA HIS A 435 -10.44 -19.12 -14.80
C HIS A 435 -9.83 -20.14 -15.76
N ASP A 436 -10.43 -20.33 -16.93
CA ASP A 436 -9.97 -21.27 -17.95
C ASP A 436 -8.54 -20.96 -18.43
N LEU A 437 -8.19 -19.68 -18.57
CA LEU A 437 -6.83 -19.26 -18.87
C LEU A 437 -5.84 -19.72 -17.79
N PHE A 438 -6.13 -19.41 -16.52
CA PHE A 438 -5.21 -19.71 -15.43
C PHE A 438 -5.14 -21.22 -15.11
N ALA A 439 -6.25 -21.95 -15.25
CA ALA A 439 -6.27 -23.42 -15.20
C ALA A 439 -5.34 -24.06 -16.24
N ARG A 440 -5.31 -23.51 -17.47
CA ARG A 440 -4.41 -23.99 -18.54
C ARG A 440 -2.95 -23.59 -18.35
N LEU A 441 -2.65 -22.60 -17.51
CA LEU A 441 -1.28 -22.20 -17.20
C LEU A 441 -0.62 -23.18 -16.23
N GLY A 442 -1.40 -23.78 -15.33
CA GLY A 442 -0.96 -24.82 -14.40
C GLY A 442 -1.69 -24.74 -13.06
N PRO A 443 -1.54 -25.75 -12.19
CA PRO A 443 -2.24 -25.83 -10.90
C PRO A 443 -1.90 -24.64 -9.99
N ASP A 444 -0.64 -24.20 -9.96
CA ASP A 444 -0.22 -23.06 -9.13
C ASP A 444 -0.85 -21.73 -9.60
N ALA A 445 -1.01 -21.56 -10.92
CA ALA A 445 -1.65 -20.38 -11.49
C ALA A 445 -3.16 -20.37 -11.23
N GLU A 446 -3.82 -21.53 -11.36
CA GLU A 446 -5.24 -21.72 -11.05
C GLU A 446 -5.52 -21.45 -9.56
N GLU A 447 -4.72 -22.03 -8.66
CA GLU A 447 -4.86 -21.82 -7.21
C GLU A 447 -4.68 -20.34 -6.85
N ALA A 448 -3.67 -19.67 -7.42
CA ALA A 448 -3.44 -18.24 -7.21
C ALA A 448 -4.62 -17.38 -7.72
N TYR A 449 -5.20 -17.73 -8.87
CA TYR A 449 -6.37 -17.05 -9.43
C TYR A 449 -7.60 -17.19 -8.54
N VAL A 450 -8.00 -18.44 -8.25
CA VAL A 450 -9.18 -18.73 -7.42
C VAL A 450 -9.08 -18.04 -6.07
N THR A 451 -7.92 -18.16 -5.41
CA THR A 451 -7.68 -17.51 -4.12
C THR A 451 -7.84 -15.99 -4.20
N THR A 452 -7.21 -15.36 -5.20
CA THR A 452 -7.26 -13.89 -5.36
C THR A 452 -8.70 -13.43 -5.60
N ALA A 453 -9.44 -14.15 -6.44
CA ALA A 453 -10.82 -13.85 -6.76
C ALA A 453 -11.75 -14.04 -5.54
N GLU A 454 -11.58 -15.10 -4.75
CA GLU A 454 -12.33 -15.32 -3.50
C GLU A 454 -12.06 -14.23 -2.45
N MET A 455 -10.79 -13.87 -2.27
CA MET A 455 -10.39 -12.78 -1.37
C MET A 455 -11.08 -11.47 -1.76
N LEU A 456 -11.03 -11.09 -3.04
CA LEU A 456 -11.67 -9.85 -3.53
C LEU A 456 -13.19 -9.88 -3.40
N ARG A 457 -13.84 -11.04 -3.63
CA ARG A 457 -15.28 -11.20 -3.40
C ARG A 457 -15.62 -11.02 -1.92
N ALA A 458 -14.89 -11.67 -1.02
CA ALA A 458 -15.11 -11.55 0.42
C ALA A 458 -14.89 -10.11 0.93
N GLU A 459 -13.86 -9.42 0.42
CA GLU A 459 -13.61 -8.01 0.70
C GLU A 459 -14.74 -7.11 0.17
N GLY A 460 -15.19 -7.36 -1.06
CA GLY A 460 -16.31 -6.67 -1.68
C GLY A 460 -17.62 -6.83 -0.90
N GLU A 461 -17.94 -8.05 -0.47
CA GLU A 461 -19.11 -8.33 0.38
C GLU A 461 -19.01 -7.66 1.75
N ALA A 462 -17.83 -7.70 2.38
CA ALA A 462 -17.59 -7.05 3.66
C ALA A 462 -17.73 -5.52 3.53
N ARG A 463 -17.21 -4.94 2.45
CA ARG A 463 -17.34 -3.52 2.14
C ARG A 463 -18.79 -3.14 1.85
N GLY A 464 -19.49 -3.90 1.01
CA GLY A 464 -20.89 -3.66 0.67
C GLY A 464 -21.81 -3.76 1.90
N ARG A 465 -21.56 -4.71 2.80
CA ARG A 465 -22.28 -4.79 4.08
C ARG A 465 -22.02 -3.57 4.96
N ALA A 466 -20.77 -3.13 5.09
CA ALA A 466 -20.41 -1.96 5.89
C ALA A 466 -21.02 -0.65 5.32
N GLU A 467 -20.98 -0.47 4.00
CA GLU A 467 -21.58 0.68 3.31
C GLU A 467 -23.11 0.65 3.43
N GLY A 468 -23.73 -0.52 3.27
CA GLY A 468 -25.17 -0.71 3.47
C GLY A 468 -25.64 -0.40 4.89
N GLU A 469 -24.87 -0.84 5.90
CA GLU A 469 -25.13 -0.53 7.31
C GLU A 469 -25.00 0.98 7.59
N ALA A 470 -23.93 1.62 7.11
CA ALA A 470 -23.73 3.06 7.29
C ALA A 470 -24.87 3.86 6.63
N ARG A 471 -25.25 3.49 5.40
CA ARG A 471 -26.37 4.11 4.69
C ARG A 471 -27.70 3.93 5.42
N GLY A 472 -28.01 2.71 5.89
CA GLY A 472 -29.24 2.43 6.62
C GLY A 472 -29.34 3.24 7.93
N ARG A 473 -28.22 3.38 8.65
CA ARG A 473 -28.15 4.22 9.86
C ARG A 473 -28.31 5.70 9.55
N ALA A 474 -27.71 6.18 8.46
CA ALA A 474 -27.88 7.57 8.03
C ALA A 474 -29.33 7.86 7.65
N GLU A 475 -29.98 6.98 6.88
CA GLU A 475 -31.39 7.12 6.51
C GLU A 475 -32.30 7.09 7.73
N THR A 476 -32.04 6.20 8.70
CA THR A 476 -32.78 6.15 9.97
C THR A 476 -32.63 7.45 10.77
N LEU A 477 -31.41 7.96 10.92
CA LEU A 477 -31.17 9.22 11.61
C LEU A 477 -31.87 10.38 10.93
N LEU A 478 -31.84 10.46 9.59
CA LEU A 478 -32.53 11.50 8.83
C LEU A 478 -34.05 11.44 9.02
N GLN A 479 -34.64 10.24 9.09
CA GLN A 479 -36.07 10.08 9.40
C GLN A 479 -36.39 10.62 10.81
N LEU A 480 -35.59 10.24 11.82
CA LEU A 480 -35.80 10.70 13.20
C LEU A 480 -35.65 12.22 13.34
N LEU A 481 -34.62 12.79 12.70
CA LEU A 481 -34.42 14.24 12.67
C LEU A 481 -35.58 14.96 11.99
N THR A 482 -36.09 14.41 10.88
CA THR A 482 -37.23 14.99 10.16
C THR A 482 -38.51 14.93 11.01
N LEU A 483 -38.74 13.81 11.70
CA LEU A 483 -39.90 13.66 12.60
C LEU A 483 -39.85 14.64 13.78
N LYS A 484 -38.66 14.88 14.36
CA LYS A 484 -38.50 15.75 15.53
C LYS A 484 -38.48 17.24 15.18
N PHE A 485 -37.80 17.62 14.10
CA PHE A 485 -37.49 19.02 13.78
C PHE A 485 -38.15 19.53 12.50
N GLY A 486 -38.86 18.68 11.75
CA GLY A 486 -39.45 19.02 10.46
C GLY A 486 -38.45 18.95 9.30
N PRO A 487 -38.75 19.59 8.15
CA PRO A 487 -37.89 19.54 6.96
C PRO A 487 -36.44 19.94 7.25
N LEU A 488 -35.50 19.09 6.85
CA LEU A 488 -34.07 19.27 7.13
C LEU A 488 -33.38 20.09 6.03
N PRO A 489 -32.46 21.02 6.39
CA PRO A 489 -31.61 21.71 5.42
C PRO A 489 -30.71 20.73 4.63
N GLN A 490 -30.38 21.07 3.39
CA GLN A 490 -29.52 20.24 2.53
C GLN A 490 -28.14 20.00 3.15
N THR A 491 -27.59 20.99 3.86
CA THR A 491 -26.33 20.88 4.59
C THR A 491 -26.37 19.78 5.65
N THR A 492 -27.49 19.61 6.35
CA THR A 492 -27.69 18.52 7.33
C THR A 492 -27.78 17.16 6.64
N LEU A 493 -28.48 17.07 5.50
CA LEU A 493 -28.56 15.83 4.72
C LEU A 493 -27.16 15.37 4.26
N ASP A 494 -26.34 16.29 3.78
CA ASP A 494 -25.00 15.99 3.27
C ASP A 494 -24.06 15.60 4.42
N VAL A 495 -24.12 16.29 5.57
CA VAL A 495 -23.35 15.94 6.77
C VAL A 495 -23.71 14.54 7.28
N VAL A 496 -25.00 14.22 7.36
CA VAL A 496 -25.44 12.90 7.85
C VAL A 496 -25.09 11.78 6.88
N ARG A 497 -25.24 11.98 5.57
CA ARG A 497 -24.87 10.97 4.56
C ARG A 497 -23.36 10.73 4.46
N SER A 498 -22.54 11.71 4.80
CA SER A 498 -21.07 11.60 4.81
C SER A 498 -20.49 11.17 6.16
N ALA A 499 -21.32 11.03 7.19
CA ALA A 499 -20.88 10.71 8.53
C ALA A 499 -20.49 9.24 8.70
N SER A 500 -19.51 8.99 9.57
CA SER A 500 -19.14 7.64 9.96
C SER A 500 -20.23 6.96 10.79
N THR A 501 -20.25 5.63 10.77
CA THR A 501 -21.21 4.81 11.53
C THR A 501 -21.29 5.18 13.01
N ALA A 502 -20.15 5.52 13.64
CA ALA A 502 -20.08 5.94 15.04
C ALA A 502 -20.68 7.34 15.28
N GLN A 503 -20.48 8.28 14.35
CA GLN A 503 -21.15 9.59 14.42
C GLN A 503 -22.66 9.43 14.30
N LEU A 504 -23.12 8.59 13.38
CA LEU A 504 -24.53 8.29 13.19
C LEU A 504 -25.17 7.70 14.44
N GLU A 505 -24.49 6.77 15.13
CA GLU A 505 -24.96 6.24 16.43
C GLU A 505 -25.05 7.33 17.51
N ALA A 506 -23.98 8.12 17.67
CA ALA A 506 -23.93 9.18 18.68
C ALA A 506 -25.03 10.22 18.46
N TRP A 507 -25.23 10.64 17.21
CA TRP A 507 -26.28 11.57 16.84
C TRP A 507 -27.67 10.96 17.04
N THR A 508 -27.87 9.70 16.67
CA THR A 508 -29.14 8.98 16.91
C THR A 508 -29.52 8.97 18.38
N ALA A 509 -28.57 8.72 19.28
CA ALA A 509 -28.83 8.80 20.72
C ALA A 509 -29.19 10.23 21.19
N ARG A 510 -28.50 11.25 20.66
CA ARG A 510 -28.76 12.66 20.99
C ARG A 510 -30.11 13.15 20.47
N VAL A 511 -30.66 12.57 19.41
CA VAL A 511 -31.99 12.97 18.90
C VAL A 511 -33.04 12.93 20.01
N LEU A 512 -32.94 12.02 20.97
CA LEU A 512 -33.93 11.90 22.04
C LEU A 512 -33.95 13.11 22.99
N THR A 513 -32.80 13.73 23.25
CA THR A 513 -32.65 14.75 24.30
C THR A 513 -32.35 16.15 23.77
N ALA A 514 -31.86 16.28 22.54
CA ALA A 514 -31.48 17.56 21.96
C ALA A 514 -32.69 18.40 21.51
N ASP A 515 -32.70 19.70 21.84
CA ASP A 515 -33.77 20.63 21.45
C ASP A 515 -33.58 21.26 20.06
N THR A 516 -32.40 21.10 19.46
CA THR A 516 -32.05 21.68 18.15
C THR A 516 -31.23 20.70 17.31
N LEU A 517 -31.20 20.89 15.98
CA LEU A 517 -30.34 20.12 15.07
C LEU A 517 -28.86 20.27 15.42
N ASP A 518 -28.44 21.46 15.83
CA ASP A 518 -27.05 21.77 16.18
C ASP A 518 -26.59 20.93 17.38
N HIS A 519 -27.43 20.81 18.42
CA HIS A 519 -27.16 19.98 19.60
C HIS A 519 -27.13 18.48 19.30
N VAL A 520 -27.71 18.04 18.17
CA VAL A 520 -27.57 16.65 17.73
C VAL A 520 -26.20 16.45 17.07
N LEU A 521 -25.84 17.32 16.12
CA LEU A 521 -24.70 17.12 15.22
C LEU A 521 -23.35 17.54 15.83
N HIS A 522 -23.37 18.42 16.84
CA HIS A 522 -22.20 18.92 17.58
C HIS A 522 -22.35 18.55 19.05
#